data_AF-A0A428U6D8-F1
#
_entry.id   AF-A0A428U6D8-F1
#
_cell.length_a   1.000
_cell.length_b   1.000
_cell.length_c   1.000
_cell.angle_alpha   90.00
_cell.angle_beta   90.00
_cell.angle_gamma   90.00
#
_symmetry.space_group_name_H-M   'P 1'
#
loop_
_entity.id
_entity.type
_entity.pdbx_description
1 polymer ?
#
loop_
_entity_poly.entity_id
_entity_poly.type
_entity_poly.pdbx_seq_one_letter_code
_entity_poly.pdbx_strand_id
1 'polypeptide(L)'
;MVSRESATGIPAGCDGVEVTPASYLTTTLILSPNAYSTLTIEMDAYSVQCPTDQSVHPDIVTFLQSFYSVSDTPGETEKYVDMFTEDATFVLASKKAAGHSEITTLRQGMWEAVASRKHQLFQIFPFGKGSDELMLYGTVALQLKNGGSAEIDWAARAELVRSVPDGKYRFKYYQVYLDTGAAAAYKK
;
A
#
# COMPACT_ATOMS: atom_id res chain seq x y z
N MET A 1 -13.15 35.90 60.06
CA MET A 1 -13.32 34.64 60.81
C MET A 1 -14.81 34.36 60.84
N VAL A 2 -15.35 33.53 59.93
CA VAL A 2 -15.38 32.05 59.96
C VAL A 2 -16.20 31.61 61.20
N SER A 3 -17.39 31.01 61.09
CA SER A 3 -17.77 29.88 60.22
C SER A 3 -19.24 29.87 59.81
N ARG A 4 -19.47 29.29 58.63
CA ARG A 4 -20.76 28.76 58.13
C ARG A 4 -21.17 27.52 58.93
N GLU A 5 -22.47 27.29 59.06
CA GLU A 5 -23.11 26.01 58.70
C GLU A 5 -24.62 26.24 58.49
N SER A 6 -25.13 25.76 57.35
CA SER A 6 -26.47 26.06 56.83
C SER A 6 -27.32 24.79 56.72
N ALA A 7 -28.42 24.78 57.46
CA ALA A 7 -29.80 24.51 57.05
C ALA A 7 -30.18 23.23 56.24
N THR A 8 -30.90 22.34 56.95
CA THR A 8 -32.25 21.78 56.68
C THR A 8 -32.59 21.09 55.35
N GLY A 9 -33.14 19.86 55.46
CA GLY A 9 -34.05 19.26 54.47
C GLY A 9 -34.59 17.87 54.86
N ILE A 10 -35.91 17.78 55.09
CA ILE A 10 -36.80 16.59 55.12
C ILE A 10 -38.10 17.08 54.42
N PRO A 11 -38.90 16.35 53.58
CA PRO A 11 -39.37 14.95 53.74
C PRO A 11 -39.60 14.05 52.48
N ALA A 12 -39.83 12.75 52.77
CA ALA A 12 -40.77 11.75 52.21
C ALA A 12 -40.83 11.36 50.70
N GLY A 13 -41.04 10.05 50.47
CA GLY A 13 -41.51 9.42 49.21
C GLY A 13 -40.68 8.17 48.88
N CYS A 14 -41.14 6.96 49.23
CA CYS A 14 -41.94 6.04 48.41
C CYS A 14 -41.24 5.54 47.13
N ASP A 15 -41.35 4.23 46.95
CA ASP A 15 -41.14 3.43 45.74
C ASP A 15 -39.73 2.89 45.47
N GLY A 16 -39.66 1.56 45.54
CA GLY A 16 -38.50 0.77 45.18
C GLY A 16 -38.23 0.83 43.68
N VAL A 17 -36.95 0.84 43.35
CA VAL A 17 -36.45 0.38 42.06
C VAL A 17 -35.30 -0.57 42.38
N GLU A 18 -35.61 -1.86 42.29
CA GLU A 18 -34.60 -2.91 42.21
C GLU A 18 -33.78 -2.65 40.95
N VAL A 19 -32.49 -2.36 41.15
CA VAL A 19 -31.56 -2.02 40.08
C VAL A 19 -31.23 -3.31 39.33
N THR A 20 -31.91 -3.56 38.22
CA THR A 20 -31.52 -4.63 37.29
C THR A 20 -30.13 -4.32 36.73
N PRO A 21 -29.20 -5.29 36.64
CA PRO A 21 -27.89 -5.03 36.06
C PRO A 21 -28.05 -4.67 34.59
N ALA A 22 -27.44 -3.55 34.20
CA ALA A 22 -27.38 -3.10 32.82
C ALA A 22 -26.83 -4.22 31.93
N SER A 23 -27.66 -4.72 31.02
CA SER A 23 -27.22 -5.59 29.95
C SER A 23 -26.29 -4.81 29.04
N TYR A 24 -24.97 -5.01 29.20
CA TYR A 24 -24.01 -4.56 28.21
C TYR A 24 -24.26 -5.34 26.92
N LEU A 25 -24.81 -4.66 25.90
CA LEU A 25 -24.81 -5.18 24.54
C LEU A 25 -23.35 -5.24 24.11
N THR A 26 -22.77 -6.43 24.20
CA THR A 26 -21.48 -6.73 23.60
C THR A 26 -21.74 -6.86 22.11
N THR A 27 -21.62 -5.77 21.36
CA THR A 27 -21.54 -5.85 19.90
C THR A 27 -20.22 -6.52 19.56
N THR A 28 -20.26 -7.84 19.40
CA THR A 28 -19.17 -8.58 18.75
C THR A 28 -19.11 -8.10 17.31
N LEU A 29 -18.16 -7.24 16.99
CA LEU A 29 -17.81 -6.96 15.60
C LEU A 29 -17.23 -8.27 15.04
N ILE A 30 -18.07 -9.05 14.35
CA ILE A 30 -17.57 -10.18 13.57
C ILE A 30 -16.83 -9.55 12.39
N LEU A 31 -15.51 -9.37 12.54
CA LEU A 31 -14.63 -9.10 11.42
C LEU A 31 -14.78 -10.29 10.47
N SER A 32 -15.55 -10.09 9.40
CA SER A 32 -15.60 -11.06 8.30
C SER A 32 -14.16 -11.40 7.92
N PRO A 33 -13.81 -12.67 7.72
CA PRO A 33 -12.53 -13.00 7.12
C PRO A 33 -12.50 -12.29 5.76
N ASN A 34 -11.53 -11.40 5.55
CA ASN A 34 -11.30 -10.81 4.23
C ASN A 34 -10.97 -11.96 3.29
N ALA A 35 -11.95 -12.36 2.47
CA ALA A 35 -11.73 -13.34 1.43
C ALA A 35 -11.00 -12.65 0.27
N TYR A 36 -9.94 -13.28 -0.22
CA TYR A 36 -9.19 -12.84 -1.39
C TYR A 36 -9.36 -13.88 -2.50
N SER A 37 -9.45 -13.42 -3.74
CA SER A 37 -9.52 -14.25 -4.95
C SER A 37 -8.31 -13.95 -5.82
N THR A 38 -7.82 -14.97 -6.53
CA THR A 38 -6.80 -14.75 -7.56
C THR A 38 -7.48 -14.27 -8.82
N LEU A 39 -7.13 -13.07 -9.28
CA LEU A 39 -7.53 -12.60 -10.60
C LEU A 39 -6.39 -12.89 -11.59
N THR A 40 -6.61 -13.87 -12.47
CA THR A 40 -5.69 -14.17 -13.57
C THR A 40 -6.26 -13.54 -14.84
N ILE A 41 -5.81 -12.33 -15.19
CA ILE A 41 -6.02 -11.77 -16.52
C ILE A 41 -4.85 -12.27 -17.37
N GLU A 42 -5.12 -12.90 -18.52
CA GLU A 42 -4.12 -13.44 -19.45
C GLU A 42 -3.25 -12.31 -20.04
N MET A 43 -2.24 -11.92 -19.26
CA MET A 43 -1.05 -11.17 -19.67
C MET A 43 0.16 -11.76 -18.89
N ASP A 44 0.31 -13.07 -19.08
CA ASP A 44 1.45 -14.00 -18.94
C ASP A 44 2.54 -13.89 -17.86
N ALA A 45 2.57 -12.94 -16.91
CA ALA A 45 3.72 -12.89 -15.98
C ALA A 45 3.47 -12.54 -14.51
N TYR A 46 2.26 -12.12 -14.13
CA TYR A 46 1.97 -11.73 -12.74
C TYR A 46 0.59 -12.22 -12.31
N SER A 47 0.57 -13.22 -11.42
CA SER A 47 -0.61 -13.58 -10.65
C SER A 47 -0.66 -12.73 -9.38
N VAL A 48 -1.82 -12.13 -9.09
CA VAL A 48 -2.01 -11.30 -7.90
C VAL A 48 -3.32 -11.65 -7.21
N GLN A 49 -3.29 -11.66 -5.88
CA GLN A 49 -4.49 -11.81 -5.06
C GLN A 49 -5.17 -10.45 -4.88
N CYS A 50 -6.45 -10.40 -5.26
CA CYS A 50 -7.31 -9.25 -5.10
C CYS A 50 -8.41 -9.54 -4.06
N PRO A 51 -8.94 -8.54 -3.35
CA PRO A 51 -10.12 -8.72 -2.50
C PRO A 51 -11.31 -9.30 -3.28
N THR A 52 -12.06 -10.25 -2.71
CA THR A 52 -13.22 -10.86 -3.38
C THR A 52 -14.40 -9.91 -3.57
N ASP A 53 -14.46 -8.82 -2.79
CA ASP A 53 -15.55 -7.85 -2.80
C ASP A 53 -15.49 -6.84 -3.95
N GLN A 54 -14.56 -7.05 -4.91
CA GLN A 54 -14.31 -6.17 -6.06
C GLN A 54 -14.00 -4.72 -5.65
N SER A 55 -13.39 -4.55 -4.47
CA SER A 55 -12.97 -3.23 -3.99
C SER A 55 -11.84 -2.61 -4.81
N VAL A 56 -11.14 -3.39 -5.65
CA VAL A 56 -10.10 -2.94 -6.57
C VAL A 56 -10.64 -2.96 -8.01
N HIS A 57 -10.49 -1.85 -8.73
CA HIS A 57 -10.90 -1.77 -10.14
C HIS A 57 -9.99 -2.65 -11.03
N PRO A 58 -10.52 -3.43 -11.99
CA PRO A 58 -9.69 -4.27 -12.87
C PRO A 58 -8.59 -3.52 -13.62
N ASP A 59 -8.86 -2.30 -14.09
CA ASP A 59 -7.86 -1.44 -14.74
C ASP A 59 -6.63 -1.14 -13.87
N ILE A 60 -6.79 -1.06 -12.53
CA ILE A 60 -5.66 -0.88 -11.61
C ILE A 60 -4.80 -2.13 -11.59
N VAL A 61 -5.42 -3.31 -11.61
CA VAL A 61 -4.70 -4.60 -11.69
C VAL A 61 -3.90 -4.67 -12.99
N THR A 62 -4.51 -4.36 -14.12
CA THR A 62 -3.85 -4.31 -15.44
C THR A 62 -2.70 -3.30 -15.46
N PHE A 63 -2.89 -2.13 -14.86
CA PHE A 63 -1.84 -1.12 -14.72
C PHE A 63 -0.66 -1.66 -13.90
N LEU A 64 -0.90 -2.29 -12.74
CA LEU A 64 0.15 -2.83 -11.89
C LEU A 64 0.93 -3.95 -12.58
N GLN A 65 0.25 -4.85 -13.30
CA GLN A 65 0.91 -5.90 -14.10
C GLN A 65 1.83 -5.28 -15.16
N SER A 66 1.34 -4.27 -15.88
CA SER A 66 2.14 -3.54 -16.87
C SER A 66 3.32 -2.82 -16.22
N PHE A 67 3.10 -2.21 -15.05
CA PHE A 67 4.12 -1.51 -14.29
C PHE A 67 5.26 -2.44 -13.89
N TYR A 68 4.96 -3.60 -13.30
CA TYR A 68 6.00 -4.54 -12.92
C TYR A 68 6.71 -5.15 -14.15
N SER A 69 6.00 -5.36 -15.27
CA SER A 69 6.63 -5.76 -16.54
C SER A 69 7.66 -4.74 -17.03
N VAL A 70 7.30 -3.45 -17.07
CA VAL A 70 8.21 -2.36 -17.47
C VAL A 70 9.33 -2.17 -16.44
N SER A 71 9.00 -2.30 -15.15
CA SER A 71 9.93 -2.24 -14.02
C SER A 71 11.03 -3.30 -14.13
N ASP A 72 10.70 -4.50 -14.62
CA ASP A 72 11.63 -5.62 -14.77
C ASP A 72 12.46 -5.59 -16.04
N THR A 73 12.13 -4.70 -16.98
CA THR A 73 12.80 -4.62 -18.28
C THR A 73 13.90 -3.55 -18.25
N PRO A 74 15.19 -3.91 -18.44
CA PRO A 74 16.26 -2.94 -18.59
C PRO A 74 16.06 -2.05 -19.82
N GLY A 75 16.44 -0.77 -19.73
CA GLY A 75 16.36 0.17 -20.85
C GLY A 75 15.00 0.87 -21.04
N GLU A 76 13.94 0.40 -20.38
CA GLU A 76 12.59 0.98 -20.48
C GLU A 76 12.37 2.18 -19.55
N THR A 77 13.38 3.05 -19.39
CA THR A 77 13.33 4.18 -18.44
C THR A 77 12.21 5.16 -18.78
N GLU A 78 12.06 5.54 -20.06
CA GLU A 78 11.03 6.49 -20.49
C GLU A 78 9.62 5.93 -20.25
N LYS A 79 9.38 4.67 -20.63
CA LYS A 79 8.10 4.00 -20.36
C LYS A 79 7.81 3.93 -18.87
N TYR A 80 8.82 3.60 -18.05
CA TYR A 80 8.67 3.53 -16.60
C TYR A 80 8.25 4.89 -16.02
N VAL A 81 8.87 5.98 -16.48
CA VAL A 81 8.59 7.34 -16.01
C VAL A 81 7.20 7.82 -16.45
N ASP A 82 6.74 7.46 -17.65
CA ASP A 82 5.37 7.77 -18.13
C ASP A 82 4.27 7.10 -17.28
N MET A 83 4.60 6.06 -16.49
CA MET A 83 3.65 5.45 -15.54
C MET A 83 3.43 6.28 -14.27
N PHE A 84 4.11 7.42 -14.13
CA PHE A 84 3.95 8.38 -13.05
C PHE A 84 3.33 9.68 -13.57
N THR A 85 2.60 10.41 -12.73
CA THR A 85 2.23 11.80 -13.06
C THR A 85 3.49 12.67 -13.14
N GLU A 86 3.42 13.77 -13.89
CA GLU A 86 4.56 14.67 -14.11
C GLU A 86 5.15 15.20 -12.78
N ASP A 87 4.28 15.40 -11.79
CA ASP A 87 4.56 15.89 -10.43
C ASP A 87 4.62 14.79 -9.37
N ALA A 88 4.67 13.51 -9.78
CA ALA A 88 4.57 12.39 -8.85
C ALA A 88 5.68 12.38 -7.80
N THR A 89 5.38 11.82 -6.63
CA THR A 89 6.41 11.51 -5.62
C THR A 89 6.69 10.02 -5.60
N PHE A 90 7.96 9.65 -5.82
CA PHE A 90 8.44 8.29 -5.68
C PHE A 90 9.45 8.18 -4.53
N VAL A 91 9.21 7.26 -3.61
CA VAL A 91 10.11 6.96 -2.49
C VAL A 91 10.53 5.50 -2.56
N LEU A 92 11.82 5.23 -2.65
CA LEU A 92 12.40 3.89 -2.54
C LEU A 92 13.31 3.83 -1.32
N ALA A 93 12.84 3.15 -0.27
CA ALA A 93 13.51 3.15 1.03
C ALA A 93 13.81 4.58 1.52
N SER A 94 15.08 4.96 1.65
CA SER A 94 15.49 6.29 2.08
C SER A 94 15.64 7.31 0.94
N LYS A 95 15.53 6.89 -0.33
CA LYS A 95 15.66 7.76 -1.50
C LYS A 95 14.30 8.30 -1.89
N LYS A 96 14.19 9.62 -2.03
CA LYS A 96 12.98 10.31 -2.53
C LYS A 96 13.30 11.00 -3.85
N ALA A 97 12.35 10.94 -4.78
CA ALA A 97 12.37 11.63 -6.05
C ALA A 97 11.00 12.32 -6.27
N ALA A 98 11.02 13.57 -6.72
CA ALA A 98 9.85 14.36 -7.05
C ALA A 98 9.86 14.74 -8.54
N GLY A 99 8.79 14.36 -9.23
CA GLY A 99 8.58 14.58 -10.65
C GLY A 99 9.46 13.73 -11.58
N HIS A 100 9.14 13.77 -12.86
CA HIS A 100 9.74 12.90 -13.88
C HIS A 100 11.28 12.97 -13.95
N SER A 101 11.86 14.15 -13.80
CA SER A 101 13.32 14.34 -13.88
C SER A 101 14.07 13.57 -12.78
N GLU A 102 13.64 13.72 -11.52
CA GLU A 102 14.26 13.01 -10.40
C GLU A 102 13.94 11.52 -10.44
N ILE A 103 12.73 11.14 -10.86
CA ILE A 103 12.34 9.74 -11.02
C ILE A 103 13.20 9.07 -12.10
N THR A 104 13.49 9.76 -13.21
CA THR A 104 14.38 9.28 -14.28
C THR A 104 15.78 9.00 -13.73
N THR A 105 16.34 9.96 -12.98
CA THR A 105 17.67 9.83 -12.36
C THR A 105 17.70 8.66 -11.38
N LEU A 106 16.70 8.58 -10.49
CA LEU A 106 16.59 7.50 -9.52
C LEU A 106 16.46 6.14 -10.22
N ARG A 107 15.64 6.05 -11.28
CA ARG A 107 15.41 4.84 -12.07
C ARG A 107 16.68 4.34 -12.75
N GLN A 108 17.46 5.24 -13.36
CA GLN A 108 18.75 4.90 -13.97
C GLN A 108 19.72 4.34 -12.92
N GLY A 109 19.79 4.97 -11.74
CA GLY A 109 20.61 4.50 -10.62
C GLY A 109 20.25 3.10 -10.12
N MET A 110 18.98 2.67 -10.22
CA MET A 110 18.56 1.31 -9.83
C MET A 110 19.19 0.22 -10.70
N TRP A 111 19.57 0.53 -11.93
CA TRP A 111 20.15 -0.42 -12.89
C TRP A 111 21.69 -0.43 -12.88
N GLU A 112 22.35 0.42 -12.09
CA GLU A 112 23.82 0.50 -12.05
C GLU A 112 24.43 -0.85 -11.64
N ALA A 113 23.94 -1.44 -10.54
CA ALA A 113 24.41 -2.71 -10.00
C ALA A 113 23.57 -3.94 -10.41
N VAL A 114 22.33 -3.73 -10.86
CA VAL A 114 21.39 -4.79 -11.22
C VAL A 114 21.55 -5.17 -12.69
N ALA A 115 21.74 -6.46 -12.97
CA ALA A 115 21.78 -7.01 -14.33
C ALA A 115 20.36 -7.37 -14.82
N SER A 116 19.58 -8.02 -13.95
CA SER A 116 18.17 -8.31 -14.19
C SER A 116 17.41 -8.31 -12.87
N ARG A 117 16.10 -8.14 -12.94
CA ARG A 117 15.22 -8.29 -11.79
C ARG A 117 13.87 -8.86 -12.20
N LYS A 118 13.19 -9.49 -11.25
CA LYS A 118 11.85 -10.02 -11.43
C LYS A 118 11.03 -9.76 -10.18
N HIS A 119 9.98 -8.96 -10.29
CA HIS A 119 9.01 -8.79 -9.21
C HIS A 119 8.04 -9.97 -9.16
N GLN A 120 7.54 -10.24 -7.97
CA GLN A 120 6.35 -11.05 -7.75
C GLN A 120 5.41 -10.26 -6.83
N LEU A 121 4.25 -9.88 -7.33
CA LEU A 121 3.24 -9.16 -6.56
C LEU A 121 2.27 -10.18 -5.95
N PHE A 122 2.26 -10.31 -4.63
CA PHE A 122 1.40 -11.30 -3.98
C PHE A 122 -0.04 -10.82 -3.86
N GLN A 123 -0.26 -9.59 -3.37
CA GLN A 123 -1.60 -9.16 -2.98
C GLN A 123 -1.78 -7.64 -2.96
N ILE A 124 -3.03 -7.21 -3.14
CA ILE A 124 -3.47 -5.81 -3.12
C ILE A 124 -4.44 -5.58 -1.95
N PHE A 125 -4.25 -4.48 -1.22
CA PHE A 125 -5.10 -4.04 -0.12
C PHE A 125 -5.55 -2.59 -0.36
N PRO A 126 -6.77 -2.35 -0.86
CA PRO A 126 -7.24 -0.99 -1.06
C PRO A 126 -7.58 -0.33 0.30
N PHE A 127 -7.44 1.00 0.39
CA PHE A 127 -7.79 1.78 1.59
C PHE A 127 -9.31 1.93 1.80
N GLY A 128 -10.11 1.38 0.88
CA GLY A 128 -11.56 1.38 0.92
C GLY A 128 -12.12 0.86 -0.40
N LYS A 129 -13.43 0.62 -0.44
CA LYS A 129 -14.10 0.14 -1.66
C LYS A 129 -13.98 1.16 -2.79
N GLY A 130 -13.41 0.76 -3.92
CA GLY A 130 -13.22 1.62 -5.08
C GLY A 130 -12.14 2.70 -4.89
N SER A 131 -11.26 2.55 -3.89
CA SER A 131 -10.16 3.48 -3.67
C SER A 131 -9.07 3.28 -4.72
N ASP A 132 -8.55 4.39 -5.24
CA ASP A 132 -7.32 4.41 -6.05
C ASP A 132 -6.05 4.46 -5.17
N GLU A 133 -6.21 4.36 -3.83
CA GLU A 133 -5.12 4.24 -2.88
C GLU A 133 -5.07 2.83 -2.29
N LEU A 134 -3.87 2.25 -2.28
CA LEU A 134 -3.68 0.84 -1.95
C LEU A 134 -2.32 0.55 -1.31
N MET A 135 -2.27 -0.53 -0.53
CA MET A 135 -1.05 -1.21 -0.14
C MET A 135 -0.83 -2.45 -1.02
N LEU A 136 0.44 -2.76 -1.28
CA LEU A 136 0.93 -3.91 -2.02
C LEU A 136 2.02 -4.59 -1.21
N TYR A 137 2.21 -5.90 -1.38
CA TYR A 137 3.45 -6.56 -0.98
C TYR A 137 3.83 -7.69 -1.94
N GLY A 138 5.11 -8.03 -1.91
CA GLY A 138 5.71 -8.96 -2.85
C GLY A 138 7.18 -9.23 -2.56
N THR A 139 7.80 -9.96 -3.47
CA THR A 139 9.26 -10.14 -3.53
C THR A 139 9.82 -9.55 -4.81
N VAL A 140 11.12 -9.26 -4.81
CA VAL A 140 11.87 -8.99 -6.03
C VAL A 140 13.16 -9.80 -6.02
N ALA A 141 13.30 -10.68 -7.02
CA ALA A 141 14.53 -11.41 -7.28
C ALA A 141 15.46 -10.54 -8.12
N LEU A 142 16.73 -10.44 -7.73
CA LEU A 142 17.77 -9.67 -8.39
C LEU A 142 18.90 -10.57 -8.84
N GLN A 143 19.38 -10.33 -10.05
CA GLN A 143 20.71 -10.76 -10.49
C GLN A 143 21.59 -9.52 -10.60
N LEU A 144 22.78 -9.56 -10.01
CA LEU A 144 23.70 -8.44 -9.95
C LEU A 144 24.80 -8.59 -11.00
N LYS A 145 25.32 -7.46 -11.49
CA LYS A 145 26.38 -7.46 -12.52
C LYS A 145 27.70 -8.05 -12.04
N ASN A 146 27.91 -8.12 -10.72
CA ASN A 146 29.07 -8.79 -10.11
C ASN A 146 28.89 -10.33 -9.98
N GLY A 147 27.79 -10.89 -10.48
CA GLY A 147 27.47 -12.32 -10.39
C GLY A 147 26.72 -12.72 -9.12
N GLY A 148 26.47 -11.79 -8.19
CA GLY A 148 25.64 -12.04 -7.02
C GLY A 148 24.15 -12.13 -7.34
N SER A 149 23.37 -12.67 -6.41
CA SER A 149 21.91 -12.66 -6.47
C SER A 149 21.32 -12.35 -5.10
N ALA A 150 20.09 -11.83 -5.11
CA ALA A 150 19.35 -11.48 -3.91
C ALA A 150 17.86 -11.68 -4.14
N GLU A 151 17.12 -12.01 -3.09
CA GLU A 151 15.67 -11.90 -3.06
C GLU A 151 15.29 -10.96 -1.91
N ILE A 152 14.43 -9.99 -2.20
CA ILE A 152 14.08 -8.93 -1.26
C ILE A 152 12.56 -8.88 -1.12
N ASP A 153 12.07 -9.04 0.10
CA ASP A 153 10.69 -8.73 0.47
C ASP A 153 10.46 -7.22 0.45
N TRP A 154 9.33 -6.81 -0.10
CA TRP A 154 8.93 -5.41 -0.13
C TRP A 154 7.44 -5.24 0.11
N ALA A 155 7.09 -4.06 0.63
CA ALA A 155 5.73 -3.55 0.67
C ALA A 155 5.70 -2.18 -0.01
N ALA A 156 4.55 -1.77 -0.54
CA ALA A 156 4.42 -0.44 -1.11
C ALA A 156 3.06 0.19 -0.82
N ARG A 157 3.07 1.51 -0.58
CA ARG A 157 1.87 2.36 -0.63
C ARG A 157 1.81 3.02 -1.99
N ALA A 158 0.66 2.98 -2.65
CA ALA A 158 0.44 3.66 -3.91
C ALA A 158 -0.83 4.51 -3.89
N GLU A 159 -0.77 5.70 -4.48
CA GLU A 159 -1.91 6.51 -4.86
C GLU A 159 -1.89 6.64 -6.38
N LEU A 160 -2.92 6.10 -7.02
CA LEU A 160 -3.10 6.17 -8.46
C LEU A 160 -4.07 7.27 -8.83
N VAL A 161 -3.91 7.82 -10.03
CA VAL A 161 -4.87 8.72 -10.64
C VAL A 161 -5.13 8.29 -12.07
N ARG A 162 -6.39 8.38 -12.50
CA ARG A 162 -6.75 8.20 -13.91
C ARG A 162 -6.56 9.52 -14.64
N SER A 163 -5.60 9.55 -15.55
CA SER A 163 -5.28 10.71 -16.37
C SER A 163 -6.48 11.09 -17.25
N VAL A 164 -6.87 12.36 -17.22
CA VAL A 164 -8.00 12.88 -18.03
C VAL A 164 -7.67 12.87 -19.54
N PRO A 165 -6.47 13.26 -20.00
CA PRO A 165 -6.14 13.29 -21.43
C PRO A 165 -6.21 11.95 -22.15
N ASP A 166 -5.75 10.86 -21.52
CA ASP A 166 -5.57 9.55 -22.17
C ASP A 166 -6.28 8.39 -21.45
N GLY A 167 -6.95 8.65 -20.33
CA GLY A 167 -7.69 7.65 -19.56
C GLY A 167 -6.82 6.62 -18.85
N LYS A 168 -5.48 6.76 -18.87
CA LYS A 168 -4.56 5.79 -18.28
C LYS A 168 -4.34 6.06 -16.80
N TYR A 169 -4.21 4.99 -16.01
CA TYR A 169 -3.73 5.12 -14.63
C TYR A 169 -2.26 5.51 -14.62
N ARG A 170 -1.89 6.36 -13.65
CA ARG A 170 -0.51 6.73 -13.32
C ARG A 170 -0.36 6.81 -11.81
N PHE A 171 0.85 6.57 -11.31
CA PHE A 171 1.17 6.84 -9.92
C PHE A 171 1.32 8.35 -9.68
N LYS A 172 0.52 8.89 -8.77
CA LYS A 172 0.76 10.21 -8.18
C LYS A 172 1.68 10.11 -6.96
N TYR A 173 1.54 9.03 -6.20
CA TYR A 173 2.43 8.69 -5.10
C TYR A 173 2.78 7.22 -5.14
N TYR A 174 4.05 6.88 -4.94
CA TYR A 174 4.49 5.51 -4.78
C TYR A 174 5.63 5.45 -3.74
N GLN A 175 5.44 4.69 -2.67
CA GLN A 175 6.47 4.50 -1.64
C GLN A 175 6.71 3.01 -1.45
N VAL A 176 7.96 2.59 -1.60
CA VAL A 176 8.40 1.21 -1.40
C VAL A 176 9.20 1.11 -0.10
N TYR A 177 8.76 0.19 0.76
CA TYR A 177 9.43 -0.22 1.99
C TYR A 177 10.11 -1.56 1.74
N LEU A 178 11.40 -1.66 2.07
CA LEU A 178 12.19 -2.88 1.96
C LEU A 178 13.34 -2.85 2.97
N ASP A 179 13.84 -4.02 3.34
CA ASP A 179 15.01 -4.14 4.24
C ASP A 179 16.30 -3.74 3.50
N THR A 180 16.78 -2.53 3.78
CA THR A 180 18.03 -2.02 3.20
C THR A 180 19.28 -2.64 3.81
N GLY A 181 19.19 -3.22 5.01
CA GLY A 181 20.29 -3.95 5.65
C GLY A 181 20.56 -5.27 4.94
N ALA A 182 19.50 -6.04 4.66
CA ALA A 182 19.58 -7.22 3.80
C ALA A 182 20.08 -6.85 2.40
N ALA A 183 19.53 -5.81 1.77
CA ALA A 183 19.96 -5.36 0.44
C ALA A 183 21.44 -4.92 0.36
N ALA A 184 21.97 -4.32 1.43
CA ALA A 184 23.36 -3.88 1.49
C ALA A 184 24.36 -5.04 1.69
N ALA A 185 23.92 -6.15 2.29
CA ALA A 185 24.77 -7.32 2.54
C ALA A 185 25.26 -8.00 1.24
N TYR A 186 24.53 -7.82 0.13
CA TYR A 186 24.87 -8.36 -1.20
C TYR A 186 25.92 -7.54 -1.98
N LYS A 187 26.44 -6.45 -1.39
CA LYS A 187 27.53 -5.63 -2.00
C LYS A 187 28.95 -6.19 -1.73
N LYS A 188 29.08 -7.36 -1.12
CA LYS A 188 30.36 -8.05 -0.96
C LYS A 188 30.62 -8.98 -2.13
#